data_AF-A0A9D6J5T1-F1
#
_entry.id   AF-A0A9D6J5T1-F1
#
_cell.length_a   1.000
_cell.length_b   1.000
_cell.length_c   1.000
_cell.angle_alpha   90.00
_cell.angle_beta   90.00
_cell.angle_gamma   90.00
#
_symmetry.space_group_name_H-M   'P 1'
#
loop_
_entity.id
_entity.type
_entity.pdbx_description
1 polymer ?
#
loop_
_entity_poly.entity_id
_entity_poly.type
_entity_poly.pdbx_seq_one_letter_code
_entity_poly.pdbx_strand_id
1 'polypeptide(L)'
;MIITLGIILVTFSPYFEYFSGFWLFSNNGSGEKILWSDLRSHISRHVGLTLHEVDNLAEASLGEIPAINSQMTCDEAIKIEAFLISASGVDISLFQNLHQTGYLQRTNLLDSTSQQKLITFSDVPLDHPVYVAWRALLRLEIFPVDSLNRVRVHDPIRWDDWKSVIEALDNRLELNGKLQSSLNVDHRGIMCGQDVQESLVILRQVLELKEISLFSGISPDFVPNRLEAFGAISQLIEETSKQG
;
A
#
# COMPACT_ATOMS: atom_id res chain seq x y z
N MET A 1 32.67 -23.38 12.31
CA MET A 1 31.25 -23.78 12.32
C MET A 1 30.54 -22.87 11.33
N ILE A 2 30.28 -23.36 10.12
CA ILE A 2 29.76 -22.57 9.00
C ILE A 2 28.25 -22.60 9.11
N ILE A 3 27.62 -21.46 9.40
CA ILE A 3 26.16 -21.33 9.36
C ILE A 3 25.81 -21.04 7.91
N THR A 4 25.33 -22.08 7.22
CA THR A 4 24.75 -21.99 5.89
C THR A 4 23.43 -21.24 6.00
N LEU A 5 23.43 -19.93 5.79
CA LEU A 5 22.22 -19.13 5.60
C LEU A 5 21.59 -19.56 4.27
N GLY A 6 20.55 -20.37 4.38
CA GLY A 6 19.74 -20.79 3.25
C GLY A 6 19.15 -19.57 2.56
N ILE A 7 19.53 -19.40 1.30
CA ILE A 7 18.93 -18.45 0.37
C ILE A 7 17.46 -18.83 0.25
N ILE A 8 16.58 -18.13 0.98
CA ILE A 8 15.14 -18.15 0.71
C ILE A 8 14.95 -17.23 -0.49
N LEU A 9 14.92 -17.83 -1.68
CA LEU A 9 14.26 -17.24 -2.84
C LEU A 9 12.83 -16.90 -2.41
N VAL A 10 12.53 -15.61 -2.31
CA VAL A 10 11.17 -15.10 -2.08
C VAL A 10 10.38 -15.38 -3.36
N THR A 11 9.81 -16.58 -3.46
CA THR A 11 8.72 -16.84 -4.39
C THR A 11 7.51 -16.12 -3.84
N PHE A 12 7.16 -14.99 -4.45
CA PHE A 12 5.90 -14.30 -4.25
C PHE A 12 4.74 -15.29 -4.41
N SER A 13 4.17 -15.70 -3.29
CA SER A 13 3.00 -16.59 -3.23
C SER A 13 1.74 -15.73 -3.11
N PRO A 14 0.73 -15.91 -3.98
CA PRO A 14 -0.50 -15.13 -3.96
C PRO A 14 -1.51 -15.80 -3.02
N TYR A 15 -1.30 -15.68 -1.71
CA TYR A 15 -2.31 -16.07 -0.72
C TYR A 15 -2.33 -15.02 0.39
N PHE A 16 -3.18 -14.00 0.22
CA PHE A 16 -3.55 -13.09 1.30
C PHE A 16 -4.75 -13.71 2.02
N GLU A 17 -4.49 -14.51 3.06
CA GLU A 17 -5.46 -14.73 4.13
C GLU A 17 -5.23 -13.69 5.23
N TYR A 18 -6.32 -13.01 5.60
CA TYR A 18 -6.60 -12.37 6.89
C TYR A 18 -5.43 -11.87 7.75
N PHE A 19 -5.34 -10.54 7.91
CA PHE A 19 -4.80 -9.95 9.13
C PHE A 19 -5.67 -8.78 9.62
N SER A 20 -6.58 -9.10 10.52
CA SER A 20 -7.10 -8.18 11.54
C SER A 20 -6.05 -8.02 12.64
N GLY A 21 -5.58 -6.80 12.88
CA GLY A 21 -4.65 -6.51 13.96
C GLY A 21 -4.43 -5.01 14.17
N PHE A 22 -5.18 -4.44 15.12
CA PHE A 22 -5.06 -3.11 15.74
C PHE A 22 -3.61 -2.69 16.06
N TRP A 23 -3.28 -1.39 16.00
CA TRP A 23 -2.75 -0.57 17.12
C TRP A 23 -2.61 0.93 16.76
N LEU A 24 -3.07 1.79 17.68
CA LEU A 24 -3.11 3.27 17.66
C LEU A 24 -1.73 3.94 17.53
N PHE A 25 -1.63 4.98 16.70
CA PHE A 25 -0.60 6.03 16.84
C PHE A 25 -1.25 7.40 17.03
N SER A 26 -1.13 7.91 18.26
CA SER A 26 -1.44 9.29 18.64
C SER A 26 -0.51 10.25 17.91
N ASN A 27 -1.08 11.31 17.34
CA ASN A 27 -0.38 12.34 16.62
C ASN A 27 -0.08 13.50 17.57
N ASN A 28 1.16 13.64 18.07
CA ASN A 28 1.60 14.83 18.78
C ASN A 28 3.13 15.05 18.63
N GLY A 29 3.54 16.15 18.01
CA GLY A 29 4.82 16.81 18.30
C GLY A 29 6.06 16.37 17.50
N SER A 30 6.61 17.32 16.73
CA SER A 30 7.99 17.30 16.25
C SER A 30 8.98 17.26 17.42
N GLY A 31 9.60 16.10 17.66
CA GLY A 31 10.55 15.87 18.75
C GLY A 31 10.45 14.49 19.40
N GLU A 32 9.44 13.69 19.04
CA GLU A 32 9.31 12.32 19.54
C GLU A 32 10.42 11.41 19.00
N LYS A 33 11.11 10.77 19.94
CA LYS A 33 12.10 9.73 19.67
C LYS A 33 11.37 8.49 19.17
N ILE A 34 11.89 7.89 18.10
CA ILE A 34 11.32 6.68 17.50
C ILE A 34 11.62 5.46 18.36
N LEU A 35 10.59 4.68 18.66
CA LEU A 35 10.73 3.40 19.35
C LEU A 35 10.99 2.27 18.35
N TRP A 36 11.50 1.13 18.83
CA TRP A 36 11.66 -0.06 18.00
C TRP A 36 10.34 -0.48 17.35
N SER A 37 9.22 -0.39 18.10
CA SER A 37 7.87 -0.64 17.57
C SER A 37 7.54 0.17 16.32
N ASP A 38 8.00 1.42 16.28
CA ASP A 38 7.69 2.36 15.21
C ASP A 38 8.60 2.10 14.01
N LEU A 39 9.88 1.87 14.28
CA LEU A 39 10.89 1.56 13.27
C LEU A 39 10.60 0.24 12.56
N ARG A 40 10.28 -0.82 13.31
CA ARG A 40 9.97 -2.13 12.72
C ARG A 40 8.74 -2.08 11.81
N SER A 41 7.71 -1.31 12.22
CA SER A 41 6.51 -1.10 11.43
C SER A 41 6.78 -0.22 10.21
N HIS A 42 7.73 0.72 10.28
CA HIS A 42 8.16 1.51 9.14
C HIS A 42 8.90 0.63 8.11
N ILE A 43 9.87 -0.17 8.53
CA ILE A 43 10.64 -1.09 7.66
C ILE A 43 9.72 -2.11 7.00
N SER A 44 8.85 -2.75 7.80
CA SER A 44 7.85 -3.72 7.31
C SER A 44 7.02 -3.16 6.15
N ARG A 45 6.58 -1.89 6.26
CA ARG A 45 5.78 -1.22 5.22
C ARG A 45 6.58 -0.84 3.97
N HIS A 46 7.82 -0.39 4.13
CA HIS A 46 8.65 0.06 3.01
C HIS A 46 9.20 -1.11 2.19
N VAL A 47 9.51 -2.22 2.85
CA VAL A 47 10.20 -3.37 2.24
C VAL A 47 9.25 -4.55 2.00
N GLY A 48 8.05 -4.54 2.59
CA GLY A 48 7.07 -5.61 2.47
C GLY A 48 7.41 -6.86 3.29
N LEU A 49 8.14 -6.70 4.39
CA LEU A 49 8.50 -7.78 5.32
C LEU A 49 7.48 -7.90 6.46
N THR A 50 7.28 -9.09 7.00
CA THR A 50 6.53 -9.29 8.25
C THR A 50 7.30 -8.72 9.45
N LEU A 51 6.61 -8.39 10.55
CA LEU A 51 7.27 -7.90 11.76
C LEU A 51 8.31 -8.88 12.31
N HIS A 52 8.04 -10.18 12.19
CA HIS A 52 8.99 -11.22 12.61
C HIS A 52 10.26 -11.24 11.73
N GLU A 53 10.12 -11.07 10.41
CA GLU A 53 11.27 -10.95 9.51
C GLU A 53 12.08 -9.68 9.80
N VAL A 54 11.41 -8.59 10.19
CA VAL A 54 12.10 -7.36 10.61
C VAL A 54 12.84 -7.56 11.94
N ASP A 55 12.29 -8.32 12.89
CA ASP A 55 12.98 -8.68 14.12
C ASP A 55 14.23 -9.54 13.84
N ASN A 56 14.13 -10.53 12.93
CA ASN A 56 15.29 -11.34 12.50
C ASN A 56 16.36 -10.48 11.82
N LEU A 57 15.95 -9.46 11.05
CA LEU A 57 16.86 -8.49 10.45
C LEU A 57 17.56 -7.64 11.50
N ALA A 58 16.84 -7.21 12.54
CA ALA A 58 17.42 -6.47 13.66
C ALA A 58 18.44 -7.31 14.42
N GLU A 59 18.12 -8.57 14.71
CA GLU A 59 19.04 -9.51 15.34
C GLU A 59 20.32 -9.72 14.49
N ALA A 60 20.17 -9.88 13.18
CA ALA A 60 21.30 -10.08 12.28
C ALA A 60 22.20 -8.84 12.13
N SER A 61 21.63 -7.64 12.23
CA SER A 61 22.34 -6.36 12.02
C SER A 61 22.88 -5.73 13.32
N LEU A 62 22.16 -5.87 14.42
CA LEU A 62 22.48 -5.29 15.73
C LEU A 62 23.03 -6.31 16.73
N GLY A 63 22.82 -7.61 16.48
CA GLY A 63 23.22 -8.72 17.35
C GLY A 63 22.18 -9.11 18.40
N GLU A 64 21.08 -8.37 18.50
CA GLU A 64 19.94 -8.66 19.38
C GLU A 64 18.66 -8.02 18.82
N ILE A 65 17.50 -8.49 19.29
CA ILE A 65 16.20 -7.88 18.98
C ILE A 65 15.95 -6.77 20.00
N PRO A 66 15.85 -5.50 19.59
CA PRO A 66 15.55 -4.42 20.52
C PRO A 66 14.19 -4.62 21.20
N ALA A 67 14.06 -4.17 22.45
CA ALA A 67 12.78 -4.23 23.15
C ALA A 67 11.74 -3.34 22.44
N ILE A 68 10.46 -3.73 22.43
CA ILE A 68 9.39 -3.01 21.71
C ILE A 68 9.38 -1.49 21.99
N ASN A 69 9.65 -1.10 23.24
CA ASN A 69 9.64 0.30 23.69
C ASN A 69 11.05 0.93 23.77
N SER A 70 12.08 0.31 23.20
CA SER A 70 13.43 0.88 23.18
C SER A 70 13.52 2.03 22.19
N GLN A 71 14.15 3.13 22.59
CA GLN A 71 14.41 4.27 21.72
C GLN A 71 15.52 3.92 20.74
N MET A 72 15.25 4.09 19.44
CA MET A 72 16.20 3.80 18.38
C MET A 72 17.13 4.99 18.14
N THR A 73 18.37 4.69 17.80
CA THR A 73 19.40 5.64 17.39
C THR A 73 19.54 5.68 15.87
N CYS A 74 20.09 6.78 15.36
CA CYS A 74 20.43 6.89 13.95
C CYS A 74 21.42 5.79 13.52
N ASP A 75 22.39 5.45 14.37
CA ASP A 75 23.39 4.41 14.08
C ASP A 75 22.77 3.01 13.95
N GLU A 76 21.80 2.68 14.79
CA GLU A 76 21.08 1.40 14.69
C GLU A 76 20.26 1.34 13.39
N ALA A 77 19.60 2.43 13.02
CA ALA A 77 18.88 2.53 11.75
C ALA A 77 19.82 2.35 10.54
N ILE A 78 20.99 2.98 10.55
CA ILE A 78 22.02 2.83 9.49
C ILE A 78 22.47 1.37 9.39
N LYS A 79 22.72 0.69 10.51
CA LYS A 79 23.15 -0.72 10.50
C LYS A 79 22.11 -1.65 9.89
N ILE A 80 20.84 -1.44 10.23
CA ILE A 80 19.70 -2.18 9.68
C ILE A 80 19.61 -1.94 8.16
N GLU A 81 19.66 -0.68 7.72
CA GLU A 81 19.59 -0.32 6.29
C GLU A 81 20.77 -0.91 5.51
N ALA A 82 22.00 -0.77 6.01
CA ALA A 82 23.20 -1.32 5.38
C ALA A 82 23.13 -2.85 5.26
N PHE A 83 22.62 -3.53 6.30
CA PHE A 83 22.42 -4.97 6.25
C PHE A 83 21.37 -5.35 5.18
N LEU A 84 20.24 -4.64 5.14
CA LEU A 84 19.19 -4.88 4.14
C LEU A 84 19.70 -4.71 2.70
N ILE A 85 20.47 -3.66 2.43
CA ILE A 85 21.10 -3.43 1.12
C ILE A 85 22.04 -4.59 0.77
N SER A 86 22.89 -5.01 1.73
CA SER A 86 23.84 -6.10 1.50
C SER A 86 23.16 -7.45 1.26
N ALA A 87 22.03 -7.72 1.92
CA ALA A 87 21.31 -8.98 1.84
C ALA A 87 20.40 -9.06 0.60
N SER A 88 19.81 -7.94 0.18
CA SER A 88 18.89 -7.88 -0.97
C SER A 88 19.60 -7.64 -2.31
N GLY A 89 20.79 -7.02 -2.30
CA GLY A 89 21.49 -6.58 -3.50
C GLY A 89 20.79 -5.41 -4.23
N VAL A 90 19.79 -4.80 -3.60
CA VAL A 90 19.04 -3.66 -4.10
C VAL A 90 19.40 -2.44 -3.27
N ASP A 91 19.66 -1.31 -3.93
CA ASP A 91 19.90 -0.03 -3.25
C ASP A 91 18.55 0.51 -2.74
N ILE A 92 18.28 0.32 -1.45
CA ILE A 92 17.05 0.76 -0.77
C ILE A 92 17.45 1.84 0.24
N SER A 93 16.90 3.04 0.09
CA SER A 93 17.02 4.11 1.08
C SER A 93 15.72 4.17 1.90
N LEU A 94 15.83 3.83 3.18
CA LEU A 94 14.76 3.85 4.19
C LEU A 94 14.76 5.16 4.99
N PHE A 95 15.91 5.83 5.11
CA PHE A 95 16.05 6.98 6.00
C PHE A 95 16.65 8.20 5.30
N GLN A 96 16.17 9.39 5.67
CA GLN A 96 16.64 10.67 5.14
C GLN A 96 17.41 11.44 6.22
N ASN A 97 18.52 12.08 5.81
CA ASN A 97 19.32 12.96 6.66
C ASN A 97 19.69 12.34 8.02
N LEU A 98 20.07 11.06 8.04
CA LEU A 98 20.63 10.45 9.25
C LEU A 98 21.99 11.08 9.52
N HIS A 99 22.01 12.06 10.43
CA HIS A 99 23.25 12.47 11.08
C HIS A 99 23.71 11.31 11.98
N GLN A 100 24.99 10.92 11.88
CA GLN A 100 25.62 9.79 12.59
C GLN A 100 25.63 9.90 14.13
N THR A 101 24.88 10.83 14.72
CA THR A 101 24.86 11.03 16.17
C THR A 101 23.47 11.43 16.64
N GLY A 102 22.89 10.65 17.55
CA GLY A 102 21.64 10.96 18.24
C GLY A 102 20.55 9.88 18.12
N TYR A 103 19.41 10.16 18.75
CA TYR A 103 18.21 9.34 18.63
C TYR A 103 17.55 9.57 17.29
N LEU A 104 17.00 8.50 16.73
CA LEU A 104 16.18 8.55 15.53
C LEU A 104 14.92 9.36 15.82
N GLN A 105 14.69 10.37 15.01
CA GLN A 105 13.53 11.23 15.13
C GLN A 105 12.52 10.92 14.04
N ARG A 106 11.26 11.29 14.29
CA ARG A 106 10.18 11.08 13.32
C ARG A 106 10.43 11.74 11.97
N THR A 107 11.17 12.85 11.95
CA THR A 107 11.59 13.54 10.72
C THR A 107 12.57 12.73 9.87
N ASN A 108 13.30 11.79 10.45
CA ASN A 108 14.23 10.91 9.73
C ASN A 108 13.52 9.76 9.00
N LEU A 109 12.27 9.47 9.36
CA LEU A 109 11.42 8.46 8.71
C LEU A 109 10.56 9.05 7.58
N LEU A 110 10.73 10.33 7.25
CA LEU A 110 9.97 11.02 6.21
C LEU A 110 10.77 11.04 4.90
N ASP A 111 10.18 10.48 3.84
CA ASP A 111 10.78 10.37 2.51
C ASP A 111 10.82 11.73 1.79
N SER A 112 11.99 12.17 1.30
CA SER A 112 12.14 13.48 0.63
C SER A 112 11.78 13.46 -0.88
N THR A 113 11.66 12.27 -1.48
CA THR A 113 11.08 12.06 -2.82
C THR A 113 9.55 11.95 -2.80
N SER A 114 8.96 11.93 -1.61
CA SER A 114 7.51 11.92 -1.41
C SER A 114 7.12 13.09 -0.51
N GLN A 115 7.07 14.31 -1.07
CA GLN A 115 6.00 15.25 -0.71
C GLN A 115 4.64 14.69 -1.16
N GLN A 116 4.36 13.40 -0.95
CA GLN A 116 3.01 12.88 -0.91
C GLN A 116 2.42 13.48 0.36
N LYS A 117 1.78 14.64 0.17
CA LYS A 117 0.83 15.26 1.10
C LYS A 117 0.16 14.12 1.87
N LEU A 118 0.33 14.05 3.19
CA LEU A 118 -0.21 12.94 3.99
C LEU A 118 -1.70 12.80 3.67
N ILE A 119 -2.05 11.81 2.85
CA ILE A 119 -3.42 11.59 2.42
C ILE A 119 -4.13 11.04 3.66
N THR A 120 -5.10 11.80 4.14
CA THR A 120 -5.90 11.46 5.32
C THR A 120 -7.34 11.47 4.91
N PHE A 121 -8.10 10.52 5.44
CA PHE A 121 -9.55 10.46 5.30
C PHE A 121 -10.18 10.72 6.66
N SER A 122 -11.32 11.40 6.68
CA SER A 122 -11.96 11.82 7.94
C SER A 122 -12.67 10.70 8.68
N ASP A 123 -12.97 9.60 8.00
CA ASP A 123 -13.74 8.45 8.52
C ASP A 123 -12.92 7.17 8.68
N VAL A 124 -11.63 7.16 8.31
CA VAL A 124 -10.74 6.01 8.53
C VAL A 124 -9.39 6.44 9.10
N PRO A 125 -8.89 5.75 10.14
CA PRO A 125 -7.61 6.08 10.77
C PRO A 125 -6.45 5.74 9.82
N LEU A 126 -5.30 6.41 9.97
CA LEU A 126 -4.13 6.29 9.07
C LEU A 126 -3.53 4.89 8.92
N ASP A 127 -3.79 3.99 9.87
CA ASP A 127 -3.36 2.59 9.89
C ASP A 127 -4.36 1.65 9.17
N HIS A 128 -5.48 2.18 8.69
CA HIS A 128 -6.50 1.38 8.02
C HIS A 128 -5.95 0.74 6.72
N PRO A 129 -6.26 -0.55 6.42
CA PRO A 129 -5.73 -1.26 5.25
C PRO A 129 -6.09 -0.63 3.91
N VAL A 130 -7.04 0.30 3.88
CA VAL A 130 -7.44 1.06 2.69
C VAL A 130 -6.27 1.82 2.04
N TYR A 131 -5.34 2.37 2.82
CA TYR A 131 -4.20 3.09 2.25
C TYR A 131 -3.25 2.16 1.48
N VAL A 132 -3.20 0.89 1.87
CA VAL A 132 -2.47 -0.16 1.14
C VAL A 132 -3.28 -0.65 -0.04
N ALA A 133 -4.56 -0.99 0.19
CA ALA A 133 -5.44 -1.51 -0.86
C ALA A 133 -5.58 -0.53 -2.04
N TRP A 134 -5.65 0.77 -1.76
CA TRP A 134 -5.84 1.82 -2.77
C TRP A 134 -4.53 2.52 -3.14
N ARG A 135 -3.38 1.99 -2.75
CA ARG A 135 -2.08 2.65 -2.89
C ARG A 135 -1.83 3.22 -4.29
N ALA A 136 -2.15 2.48 -5.35
CA ALA A 136 -1.93 2.97 -6.72
C ALA A 136 -2.85 4.13 -7.09
N LEU A 137 -4.12 4.08 -6.69
CA LEU A 137 -5.06 5.20 -6.87
C LEU A 137 -4.56 6.45 -6.13
N LEU A 138 -4.10 6.27 -4.89
CA LEU A 138 -3.57 7.36 -4.07
C LEU A 138 -2.30 7.98 -4.66
N ARG A 139 -1.41 7.15 -5.24
CA ARG A 139 -0.21 7.63 -5.95
C ARG A 139 -0.55 8.44 -7.21
N LEU A 140 -1.66 8.12 -7.87
CA LEU A 140 -2.19 8.90 -9.00
C LEU A 140 -3.04 10.10 -8.57
N GLU A 141 -3.10 10.39 -7.26
CA GLU A 141 -3.94 11.43 -6.67
C GLU A 141 -5.43 11.30 -7.02
N ILE A 142 -5.91 10.06 -7.15
CA ILE A 142 -7.31 9.73 -7.34
C ILE A 142 -7.90 9.36 -5.99
N PHE A 143 -8.73 10.25 -5.45
CA PHE A 143 -9.31 10.12 -4.12
C PHE A 143 -10.80 9.77 -4.22
N PRO A 144 -11.20 8.50 -3.98
CA PRO A 144 -12.60 8.11 -3.97
C PRO A 144 -13.27 8.56 -2.65
N VAL A 145 -13.41 9.87 -2.47
CA VAL A 145 -13.94 10.52 -1.26
C VAL A 145 -15.22 11.32 -1.55
N ASP A 146 -16.06 11.47 -0.54
CA ASP A 146 -17.17 12.44 -0.58
C ASP A 146 -16.70 13.88 -0.32
N SER A 147 -17.62 14.84 -0.39
CA SER A 147 -17.35 16.26 -0.13
C SER A 147 -16.89 16.58 1.29
N LEU A 148 -17.02 15.63 2.21
CA LEU A 148 -16.56 15.72 3.60
C LEU A 148 -15.27 14.92 3.83
N ASN A 149 -14.59 14.53 2.75
CA ASN A 149 -13.35 13.76 2.77
C ASN A 149 -13.54 12.38 3.46
N ARG A 150 -14.67 11.72 3.23
CA ARG A 150 -14.97 10.37 3.72
C ARG A 150 -14.87 9.35 2.62
N VAL A 151 -14.23 8.22 2.89
CA VAL A 151 -14.05 7.11 1.91
C VAL A 151 -15.09 6.01 2.01
N ARG A 152 -15.72 5.86 3.17
CA ARG A 152 -16.80 4.92 3.48
C ARG A 152 -16.51 3.50 2.98
N VAL A 153 -15.35 2.97 3.35
CA VAL A 153 -14.75 1.74 2.80
C VAL A 153 -15.68 0.51 2.77
N HIS A 154 -16.63 0.41 3.69
CA HIS A 154 -17.58 -0.71 3.79
C HIS A 154 -18.95 -0.44 3.13
N ASP A 155 -19.18 0.78 2.62
CA ASP A 155 -20.41 1.06 1.88
C ASP A 155 -20.41 0.27 0.56
N PRO A 156 -21.58 -0.19 0.09
CA PRO A 156 -21.73 -0.76 -1.24
C PRO A 156 -21.20 0.18 -2.32
N ILE A 157 -20.46 -0.35 -3.29
CA ILE A 157 -20.02 0.47 -4.41
C ILE A 157 -21.22 0.87 -5.28
N ARG A 158 -21.28 2.15 -5.66
CA ARG A 158 -22.31 2.70 -6.55
C ARG A 158 -21.71 3.05 -7.89
N TRP A 159 -22.54 2.98 -8.93
CA TRP A 159 -22.16 3.36 -10.29
C TRP A 159 -21.62 4.79 -10.39
N ASP A 160 -22.16 5.74 -9.61
CA ASP A 160 -21.69 7.14 -9.62
C ASP A 160 -20.26 7.27 -9.07
N ASP A 161 -19.96 6.55 -7.99
CA ASP A 161 -18.63 6.51 -7.38
C ASP A 161 -17.61 5.86 -8.33
N TRP A 162 -18.02 4.75 -8.95
CA TRP A 162 -17.21 4.04 -9.92
C TRP A 162 -16.89 4.92 -11.13
N LYS A 163 -17.91 5.50 -11.77
CA LYS A 163 -17.75 6.39 -12.93
C LYS A 163 -16.82 7.56 -12.64
N SER A 164 -16.94 8.19 -11.47
CA SER A 164 -16.06 9.28 -11.06
C SER A 164 -14.60 8.85 -10.96
N VAL A 165 -14.32 7.67 -10.39
CA VAL A 165 -12.96 7.13 -10.31
C VAL A 165 -12.42 6.77 -11.69
N ILE A 166 -13.23 6.17 -12.55
CA ILE A 166 -12.84 5.84 -13.93
C ILE A 166 -12.53 7.09 -14.75
N GLU A 167 -13.35 8.13 -14.63
CA GLU A 167 -13.09 9.42 -15.28
C GLU A 167 -11.77 10.04 -14.79
N ALA A 168 -11.52 10.04 -13.49
CA ALA A 168 -10.27 10.51 -12.94
C ALA A 168 -9.08 9.69 -13.45
N LEU A 169 -9.23 8.37 -13.57
CA LEU A 169 -8.21 7.46 -14.09
C LEU A 169 -7.90 7.72 -15.57
N ASP A 170 -8.92 7.85 -16.40
CA ASP A 170 -8.79 8.13 -17.84
C ASP A 170 -8.01 9.43 -18.08
N ASN A 171 -8.33 10.47 -17.29
CA ASN A 171 -7.63 11.75 -17.33
C ASN A 171 -6.18 11.64 -16.86
N ARG A 172 -5.92 10.90 -15.76
CA ARG A 172 -4.56 10.76 -15.19
C ARG A 172 -3.63 9.91 -16.04
N LEU A 173 -4.18 8.95 -16.79
CA LEU A 173 -3.43 8.09 -17.70
C LEU A 173 -3.41 8.62 -19.15
N GLU A 174 -3.95 9.81 -19.40
CA GLU A 174 -4.02 10.45 -20.72
C GLU A 174 -4.65 9.54 -21.81
N LEU A 175 -5.66 8.75 -21.42
CA LEU A 175 -6.28 7.74 -22.29
C LEU A 175 -7.31 8.32 -23.28
N ASN A 176 -7.49 9.65 -23.31
CA ASN A 176 -8.32 10.38 -24.28
C ASN A 176 -9.78 9.88 -24.37
N GLY A 177 -10.40 9.55 -23.25
CA GLY A 177 -11.80 9.11 -23.17
C GLY A 177 -12.03 7.64 -23.52
N LYS A 178 -10.97 6.83 -23.72
CA LYS A 178 -11.11 5.40 -24.05
C LYS A 178 -11.83 4.64 -22.93
N LEU A 179 -11.47 4.85 -21.67
CA LEU A 179 -12.14 4.16 -20.55
C LEU A 179 -13.59 4.61 -20.40
N GLN A 180 -13.83 5.92 -20.48
CA GLN A 180 -15.17 6.47 -20.37
C GLN A 180 -16.09 5.92 -21.46
N SER A 181 -15.65 5.93 -22.72
CA SER A 181 -16.44 5.45 -23.85
C SER A 181 -16.73 3.96 -23.79
N SER A 182 -15.77 3.13 -23.35
CA SER A 182 -15.98 1.68 -23.21
C SER A 182 -16.88 1.30 -22.03
N LEU A 183 -16.98 2.15 -21.00
CA LEU A 183 -17.79 1.92 -19.81
C LEU A 183 -19.11 2.71 -19.80
N ASN A 184 -19.41 3.43 -20.89
CA ASN A 184 -20.58 4.31 -20.98
C ASN A 184 -21.88 3.52 -21.16
N VAL A 185 -22.30 2.87 -20.09
CA VAL A 185 -23.62 2.25 -19.98
C VAL A 185 -24.44 3.06 -18.96
N ASP A 186 -25.73 3.22 -19.26
CA ASP A 186 -26.69 4.06 -18.53
C ASP A 186 -27.09 3.48 -17.15
N HIS A 187 -26.16 2.77 -16.50
CA HIS A 187 -26.34 2.18 -15.18
C HIS A 187 -26.38 3.23 -14.07
N ARG A 188 -27.20 2.94 -13.06
CA ARG A 188 -27.41 3.74 -11.85
C ARG A 188 -27.59 2.81 -10.65
N GLY A 189 -27.30 3.32 -9.46
CA GLY A 189 -27.51 2.59 -8.20
C GLY A 189 -26.27 1.80 -7.74
N ILE A 190 -26.52 0.76 -6.94
CA ILE A 190 -25.48 -0.11 -6.38
C ILE A 190 -25.01 -1.08 -7.47
N MET A 191 -23.70 -1.30 -7.57
CA MET A 191 -23.13 -2.29 -8.46
C MET A 191 -23.21 -3.68 -7.82
N CYS A 192 -23.57 -4.69 -8.61
CA CYS A 192 -23.38 -6.08 -8.20
C CYS A 192 -21.98 -6.59 -8.57
N GLY A 193 -21.65 -7.80 -8.15
CA GLY A 193 -20.37 -8.44 -8.43
C GLY A 193 -20.14 -8.61 -9.93
N GLN A 194 -21.19 -8.94 -10.69
CA GLN A 194 -21.13 -9.05 -12.15
C GLN A 194 -20.80 -7.70 -12.80
N ASP A 195 -21.45 -6.61 -12.37
CA ASP A 195 -21.18 -5.26 -12.88
C ASP A 195 -19.70 -4.87 -12.71
N VAL A 196 -19.14 -5.11 -11.50
CA VAL A 196 -17.74 -4.81 -11.19
C VAL A 196 -16.81 -5.69 -12.04
N GLN A 197 -17.10 -6.97 -12.16
CA GLN A 197 -16.30 -7.91 -12.94
C GLN A 197 -16.25 -7.53 -14.42
N GLU A 198 -17.41 -7.25 -15.04
CA GLU A 198 -17.48 -6.84 -16.44
C GLU A 198 -16.72 -5.53 -16.67
N SER A 199 -16.88 -4.55 -15.77
CA SER A 199 -16.14 -3.29 -15.85
C SER A 199 -14.63 -3.48 -15.71
N LEU A 200 -14.16 -4.37 -14.83
CA LEU A 200 -12.73 -4.66 -14.65
C LEU A 200 -12.13 -5.37 -15.87
N VAL A 201 -12.89 -6.22 -16.56
CA VAL A 201 -12.46 -6.84 -17.83
C VAL A 201 -12.24 -5.76 -18.89
N ILE A 202 -13.18 -4.83 -19.04
CA ILE A 202 -13.06 -3.71 -19.97
C ILE A 202 -11.83 -2.84 -19.62
N LEU A 203 -11.64 -2.52 -18.34
CA LEU A 203 -10.46 -1.78 -17.87
C LEU A 203 -9.16 -2.49 -18.26
N ARG A 204 -9.06 -3.81 -18.03
CA ARG A 204 -7.87 -4.59 -18.43
C ARG A 204 -7.59 -4.51 -19.93
N GLN A 205 -8.63 -4.62 -20.75
CA GLN A 205 -8.50 -4.55 -22.21
C GLN A 205 -7.98 -3.18 -22.66
N VAL A 206 -8.54 -2.09 -22.13
CA VAL A 206 -8.11 -0.72 -22.47
C VAL A 206 -6.70 -0.44 -21.98
N LEU A 207 -6.31 -1.00 -20.84
CA LEU A 207 -4.94 -0.92 -20.30
C LEU A 207 -3.97 -1.92 -20.94
N GLU A 208 -4.39 -2.65 -21.98
CA GLU A 208 -3.59 -3.64 -22.72
C GLU A 208 -2.97 -4.73 -21.84
N LEU A 209 -3.59 -5.04 -20.71
CA LEU A 209 -3.15 -6.08 -19.79
C LEU A 209 -3.56 -7.46 -20.29
N LYS A 210 -2.66 -8.45 -20.13
CA LYS A 210 -2.98 -9.87 -20.40
C LYS A 210 -4.23 -10.29 -19.64
N GLU A 211 -5.10 -11.05 -20.32
CA GLU A 211 -6.29 -11.62 -19.72
C GLU A 211 -5.88 -12.68 -18.69
N ILE A 212 -6.29 -12.48 -17.44
CA ILE A 212 -6.14 -13.48 -16.37
C ILE A 212 -7.55 -13.73 -15.85
N SER A 213 -7.93 -15.00 -15.72
CA SER A 213 -9.24 -15.43 -15.21
C SER A 213 -9.36 -15.19 -13.69
N LEU A 214 -9.12 -13.96 -13.22
CA LEU A 214 -9.04 -13.63 -11.80
C LEU A 214 -10.41 -13.64 -11.10
N PHE A 215 -11.51 -13.54 -11.85
CA PHE A 215 -12.84 -13.35 -11.29
C PHE A 215 -13.82 -14.51 -11.53
N SER A 216 -13.33 -15.69 -11.92
CA SER A 216 -14.16 -16.89 -12.01
C SER A 216 -14.57 -17.35 -10.60
N GLY A 217 -15.66 -16.80 -10.06
CA GLY A 217 -16.20 -17.22 -8.76
C GLY A 217 -16.97 -16.16 -7.98
N ILE A 218 -17.08 -14.92 -8.46
CA ILE A 218 -17.94 -13.92 -7.81
C ILE A 218 -19.40 -14.29 -8.06
N SER A 219 -20.17 -14.48 -6.98
CA SER A 219 -21.62 -14.68 -7.10
C SER A 219 -22.25 -13.46 -7.77
N PRO A 220 -23.14 -13.61 -8.78
CA PRO A 220 -23.79 -12.48 -9.43
C PRO A 220 -24.54 -11.56 -8.46
N ASP A 221 -25.04 -12.11 -7.36
CA ASP A 221 -25.78 -11.39 -6.32
C ASP A 221 -24.89 -10.80 -5.23
N PHE A 222 -23.57 -11.01 -5.30
CA PHE A 222 -22.63 -10.40 -4.37
C PHE A 222 -22.65 -8.88 -4.54
N VAL A 223 -22.68 -8.13 -3.44
CA VAL A 223 -22.63 -6.67 -3.46
C VAL A 223 -21.26 -6.24 -2.94
N PRO A 224 -20.29 -5.96 -3.84
CA PRO A 224 -18.96 -5.53 -3.43
C PRO A 224 -19.01 -4.20 -2.69
N ASN A 225 -18.14 -4.07 -1.70
CA ASN A 225 -17.93 -2.79 -1.02
C ASN A 225 -16.89 -1.93 -1.77
N ARG A 226 -16.80 -0.65 -1.39
CA ARG A 226 -15.84 0.29 -1.97
C ARG A 226 -14.39 -0.16 -1.80
N LEU A 227 -14.02 -0.75 -0.66
CA LEU A 227 -12.67 -1.23 -0.41
C LEU A 227 -12.24 -2.27 -1.45
N GLU A 228 -13.06 -3.28 -1.67
CA GLU A 228 -12.83 -4.36 -2.64
C GLU A 228 -12.80 -3.84 -4.07
N ALA A 229 -13.82 -3.04 -4.44
CA ALA A 229 -13.99 -2.55 -5.80
C ALA A 229 -12.82 -1.64 -6.22
N PHE A 230 -12.46 -0.65 -5.40
CA PHE A 230 -11.33 0.23 -5.69
C PHE A 230 -9.97 -0.42 -5.44
N GLY A 231 -9.91 -1.41 -4.54
CA GLY A 231 -8.72 -2.26 -4.38
C GLY A 231 -8.39 -3.02 -5.67
N ALA A 232 -9.41 -3.56 -6.34
CA ALA A 232 -9.23 -4.23 -7.63
C ALA A 232 -8.71 -3.27 -8.71
N ILE A 233 -9.22 -2.03 -8.80
CA ILE A 233 -8.68 -1.03 -9.74
C ILE A 233 -7.22 -0.70 -9.40
N SER A 234 -6.91 -0.49 -8.12
CA SER A 234 -5.55 -0.21 -7.65
C SER A 234 -4.59 -1.32 -8.09
N GLN A 235 -4.98 -2.59 -7.93
CA GLN A 235 -4.19 -3.73 -8.39
C GLN A 235 -3.97 -3.72 -9.91
N LEU A 236 -5.00 -3.44 -10.72
CA LEU A 236 -4.84 -3.32 -12.17
C LEU A 236 -3.81 -2.25 -12.56
N ILE A 237 -3.82 -1.11 -11.88
CA ILE A 237 -2.84 -0.04 -12.10
C ILE A 237 -1.43 -0.52 -11.74
N GLU A 238 -1.24 -1.22 -10.63
CA GLU A 238 0.07 -1.77 -10.27
C GLU A 238 0.56 -2.81 -11.28
N GLU A 239 -0.34 -3.60 -11.88
CA GLU A 239 0.01 -4.54 -12.94
C GLU A 239 0.52 -3.82 -14.21
N THR A 240 -0.08 -2.69 -14.59
CA THR A 240 0.42 -1.89 -15.73
C THR A 240 1.84 -1.39 -15.49
N SER A 241 2.15 -0.98 -14.25
CA SER A 241 3.47 -0.46 -13.88
C SER A 241 4.57 -1.53 -13.86
N LYS A 242 4.22 -2.82 -13.90
CA LYS A 242 5.18 -3.94 -13.92
C LYS A 242 5.51 -4.44 -15.34
N GLN A 243 4.78 -3.99 -16.35
CA GLN A 243 4.99 -4.39 -17.75
C GLN A 243 5.86 -3.41 -18.55
N GLY A 244 6.14 -2.22 -18.01
CA GLY A 244 7.11 -1.25 -18.53
C GLY A 244 8.44 -1.35 -17.83
#